data_AF-A0A822DSM0-F1
#
_entry.id   AF-A0A822DSM0-F1
#
_cell.length_a   1.000
_cell.length_b   1.000
_cell.length_c   1.000
_cell.angle_alpha   90.00
_cell.angle_beta   90.00
_cell.angle_gamma   90.00
#
_symmetry.space_group_name_H-M   'P 1'
#
loop_
_entity.id
_entity.type
_entity.pdbx_description
1 polymer ?
#
loop_
_entity_poly.entity_id
_entity_poly.type
_entity_poly.pdbx_seq_one_letter_code
_entity_poly.pdbx_strand_id
1 'polypeptide(L)'
;IAGSDSRSIGRFAPIIEGNPQLAPPDNFRAVTSHESASIDLSWTSVVGATGYQIQGSSTNNDEAIFTIIATISSTLTTNYIDKSNLINGETYYYKIAATDSRFTGRFSPILQAVPQLAPPDNFKAVTGDESASIDLSWTSVVGATGSRTR
;
A
#
# COMPACT_ATOMS: atom_id res chain seq x y z
N ILE A 1 -53.33 19.34 -48.07
CA ILE A 1 -53.31 19.05 -46.61
C ILE A 1 -52.70 17.66 -46.47
N ALA A 2 -51.37 17.57 -46.34
CA ALA A 2 -50.66 16.31 -46.13
C ALA A 2 -50.63 16.05 -44.62
N GLY A 3 -51.30 14.97 -44.21
CA GLY A 3 -51.31 14.49 -42.84
C GLY A 3 -49.98 13.86 -42.46
N SER A 4 -49.55 14.18 -41.25
CA SER A 4 -48.37 13.70 -40.53
C SER A 4 -48.26 12.18 -40.42
N ASP A 5 -47.07 11.63 -40.65
CA ASP A 5 -46.53 10.55 -39.79
C ASP A 5 -44.99 10.53 -39.83
N SER A 6 -44.37 11.49 -39.13
CA SER A 6 -42.97 11.37 -38.74
C SER A 6 -42.96 10.85 -37.31
N ARG A 7 -42.92 9.53 -37.14
CA ARG A 7 -42.64 8.91 -35.86
C ARG A 7 -41.28 9.40 -35.40
N SER A 8 -41.30 10.39 -34.52
CA SER A 8 -40.18 10.84 -33.71
C SER A 8 -39.54 9.60 -33.09
N ILE A 9 -38.41 9.20 -33.68
CA ILE A 9 -37.42 8.29 -33.11
C ILE A 9 -37.27 8.62 -31.63
N GLY A 10 -37.47 7.60 -30.79
CA GLY A 10 -37.41 7.73 -29.34
C GLY A 10 -36.15 8.49 -28.95
N ARG A 11 -36.34 9.63 -28.28
CA ARG A 11 -35.28 10.37 -27.60
C ARG A 11 -34.58 9.36 -26.70
N PHE A 12 -33.39 8.93 -27.10
CA PHE A 12 -32.49 8.21 -26.21
C PHE A 12 -32.36 9.08 -24.96
N ALA A 13 -32.92 8.63 -23.84
CA ALA A 13 -32.60 9.20 -22.56
C ALA A 13 -31.08 9.08 -22.43
N PRO A 14 -30.35 10.13 -21.98
CA PRO A 14 -28.97 9.93 -21.59
C PRO A 14 -29.00 8.82 -20.54
N ILE A 15 -28.28 7.73 -20.81
CA ILE A 15 -27.97 6.75 -19.77
C ILE A 15 -27.20 7.58 -18.75
N ILE A 16 -27.85 7.96 -17.65
CA ILE A 16 -27.12 8.43 -16.48
C ILE A 16 -26.48 7.14 -15.95
N GLU A 17 -25.36 6.73 -16.56
CA GLU A 17 -24.45 5.74 -15.99
C GLU A 17 -23.88 6.38 -14.72
N GLY A 18 -24.70 6.42 -13.67
CA GLY A 18 -24.20 6.59 -12.32
C GLY A 18 -23.36 5.37 -12.06
N ASN A 19 -22.08 5.39 -12.44
CA ASN A 19 -21.14 4.38 -12.05
C ASN A 19 -21.11 4.40 -10.51
N PRO A 20 -21.62 3.37 -9.81
CA PRO A 20 -21.48 3.32 -8.36
C PRO A 20 -20.01 3.06 -8.06
N GLN A 21 -19.19 4.12 -8.10
CA GLN A 21 -17.75 4.03 -7.92
C GLN A 21 -17.46 3.43 -6.55
N LEU A 22 -16.65 2.36 -6.51
CA LEU A 22 -16.28 1.68 -5.28
C LEU A 22 -15.66 2.67 -4.27
N ALA A 23 -16.08 2.52 -3.01
CA ALA A 23 -15.46 3.23 -1.90
C ALA A 23 -14.00 2.80 -1.71
N PRO A 24 -13.13 3.69 -1.20
CA PRO A 24 -11.78 3.28 -0.84
C PRO A 24 -11.84 2.21 0.27
N PRO A 25 -10.86 1.29 0.33
CA PRO A 25 -10.74 0.36 1.45
C PRO A 25 -10.61 1.08 2.80
N ASP A 26 -11.44 0.67 3.75
CA ASP A 26 -11.38 1.15 5.14
C ASP A 26 -10.19 0.52 5.88
N ASN A 27 -9.78 1.16 6.98
CA ASN A 27 -8.65 0.74 7.81
C ASN A 27 -7.37 0.47 7.00
N PHE A 28 -7.14 1.22 5.92
CA PHE A 28 -5.86 1.15 5.22
C PHE A 28 -4.75 1.53 6.19
N ARG A 29 -3.69 0.72 6.22
CA ARG A 29 -2.52 0.90 7.08
C ARG A 29 -1.28 0.66 6.24
N ALA A 30 -0.28 1.52 6.44
CA ALA A 30 1.09 1.32 5.99
C ALA A 30 1.99 1.36 7.22
N VAL A 31 2.70 0.27 7.50
CA VAL A 31 3.55 0.15 8.69
C VAL A 31 4.90 -0.46 8.34
N THR A 32 5.93 -0.12 9.09
CA THR A 32 7.25 -0.73 8.98
C THR A 32 7.13 -2.24 9.15
N SER A 33 7.71 -3.00 8.20
CA SER A 33 7.72 -4.46 8.28
C SER A 33 8.75 -4.97 9.28
N HIS A 34 8.64 -6.23 9.67
CA HIS A 34 9.67 -6.94 10.43
C HIS A 34 10.90 -7.27 9.58
N GLU A 35 10.75 -7.26 8.25
CA GLU A 35 11.83 -7.48 7.31
C GLU A 35 12.53 -6.15 6.93
N SER A 36 13.82 -6.24 6.63
CA SER A 36 14.58 -5.08 6.17
C SER A 36 14.04 -4.58 4.84
N ALA A 37 14.08 -3.26 4.61
CA ALA A 37 13.70 -2.65 3.34
C ALA A 37 12.28 -3.03 2.87
N SER A 38 11.35 -3.19 3.81
CA SER A 38 9.99 -3.66 3.53
C SER A 38 8.92 -2.87 4.30
N ILE A 39 7.74 -2.71 3.70
CA ILE A 39 6.56 -2.07 4.31
C ILE A 39 5.36 -3.02 4.25
N ASP A 40 4.69 -3.21 5.38
CA ASP A 40 3.47 -4.01 5.45
C ASP A 40 2.25 -3.10 5.23
N LEU A 41 1.44 -3.46 4.23
CA LEU A 41 0.19 -2.82 3.89
C LEU A 41 -0.98 -3.73 4.26
N SER A 42 -2.02 -3.18 4.88
CA SER A 42 -3.25 -3.91 5.19
C SER A 42 -4.48 -3.02 5.09
N TRP A 43 -5.65 -3.62 4.82
CA TRP A 43 -6.92 -2.92 4.67
C TRP A 43 -8.10 -3.84 4.99
N THR A 44 -9.31 -3.27 5.03
CA THR A 44 -10.56 -4.04 5.13
C THR A 44 -11.14 -4.32 3.75
N SER A 45 -11.73 -5.50 3.56
CA SER A 45 -12.34 -5.87 2.28
C SER A 45 -13.50 -4.95 1.90
N VAL A 46 -13.60 -4.58 0.62
CA VAL A 46 -14.67 -3.70 0.11
C VAL A 46 -15.77 -4.52 -0.57
N VAL A 47 -17.02 -4.29 -0.17
CA VAL A 47 -18.19 -4.93 -0.81
C VAL A 47 -18.30 -4.50 -2.26
N GLY A 48 -18.46 -5.47 -3.17
CA GLY A 48 -18.56 -5.23 -4.61
C GLY A 48 -17.23 -5.12 -5.34
N ALA A 49 -16.10 -5.12 -4.63
CA ALA A 49 -14.79 -5.21 -5.25
C ALA A 49 -14.57 -6.61 -5.87
N THR A 50 -13.72 -6.68 -6.89
CA THR A 50 -13.12 -7.93 -7.38
C THR A 50 -11.61 -7.97 -7.11
N GLY A 51 -11.03 -6.88 -6.62
CA GLY A 51 -9.62 -6.75 -6.36
C GLY A 51 -9.22 -5.40 -5.77
N TYR A 52 -7.91 -5.15 -5.75
CA TYR A 52 -7.32 -3.92 -5.25
C TYR A 52 -6.15 -3.47 -6.12
N GLN A 53 -5.97 -2.16 -6.22
CA GLN A 53 -4.80 -1.54 -6.84
C GLN A 53 -4.08 -0.71 -5.79
N ILE A 54 -2.81 -1.01 -5.57
CA ILE A 54 -1.94 -0.30 -4.63
C ILE A 54 -0.98 0.56 -5.43
N GLN A 55 -0.86 1.82 -5.03
CA GLN A 55 0.11 2.73 -5.58
C GLN A 55 1.09 3.22 -4.51
N GLY A 56 2.35 3.33 -4.91
CA GLY A 56 3.45 3.82 -4.08
C GLY A 56 4.11 5.05 -4.70
N SER A 57 4.75 5.86 -3.87
CA SER A 57 5.63 6.96 -4.28
C SER A 57 6.73 7.20 -3.24
N SER A 58 7.87 7.73 -3.67
CA SER A 58 8.95 8.22 -2.79
C SER A 58 8.81 9.71 -2.46
N THR A 59 7.82 10.41 -3.03
CA THR A 59 7.56 11.83 -2.77
C THR A 59 6.09 12.07 -2.42
N ASN A 60 5.81 13.14 -1.68
CA ASN A 60 4.46 13.55 -1.27
C ASN A 60 4.29 15.07 -1.35
N ASN A 61 4.67 15.62 -2.49
CA ASN A 61 4.42 17.01 -2.85
C ASN A 61 3.44 17.05 -4.05
N ASP A 62 3.14 18.25 -4.54
CA ASP A 62 2.25 18.45 -5.69
C ASP A 62 2.76 17.75 -6.98
N GLU A 63 4.03 17.32 -7.01
CA GLU A 63 4.68 16.57 -8.09
C GLU A 63 4.74 15.06 -7.83
N ALA A 64 4.11 14.56 -6.75
CA ALA A 64 4.18 13.15 -6.38
C ALA A 64 3.66 12.23 -7.49
N ILE A 65 4.57 11.49 -8.12
CA ILE A 65 4.23 10.46 -9.10
C ILE A 65 3.94 9.17 -8.34
N PHE A 66 2.68 8.79 -8.31
CA PHE A 66 2.24 7.49 -7.80
C PHE A 66 2.30 6.45 -8.91
N THR A 67 3.03 5.36 -8.70
CA THR A 67 3.12 4.22 -9.62
C THR A 67 2.37 3.02 -9.03
N ILE A 68 1.86 2.15 -9.91
CA ILE A 68 1.23 0.90 -9.46
C ILE A 68 2.34 -0.05 -9.00
N ILE A 69 2.32 -0.42 -7.72
CA ILE A 69 3.24 -1.40 -7.15
C ILE A 69 2.61 -2.79 -7.04
N ALA A 70 1.27 -2.85 -6.98
CA ALA A 70 0.54 -4.11 -6.98
C ALA A 70 -0.87 -3.97 -7.56
N THR A 71 -1.29 -5.02 -8.27
CA THR A 71 -2.68 -5.27 -8.66
C THR A 71 -3.07 -6.65 -8.13
N ILE A 72 -4.09 -6.71 -7.28
CA ILE A 72 -4.53 -7.91 -6.57
C ILE A 72 -5.90 -8.30 -7.10
N SER A 73 -6.00 -9.43 -7.80
CA SER A 73 -7.26 -9.95 -8.35
C SER A 73 -7.96 -10.90 -7.38
N SER A 74 -8.14 -10.48 -6.13
CA SER A 74 -8.75 -11.26 -5.06
C SER A 74 -9.38 -10.32 -4.03
N THR A 75 -10.62 -10.60 -3.64
CA THR A 75 -11.33 -9.86 -2.58
C THR A 75 -10.94 -10.31 -1.18
N LEU A 76 -10.43 -11.54 -1.07
CA LEU A 76 -10.03 -12.18 0.19
C LEU A 76 -8.63 -11.76 0.65
N THR A 77 -7.82 -11.23 -0.28
CA THR A 77 -6.49 -10.73 0.03
C THR A 77 -6.59 -9.31 0.55
N THR A 78 -6.28 -9.12 1.83
CA THR A 78 -6.41 -7.84 2.54
C THR A 78 -5.08 -7.33 3.09
N ASN A 79 -3.97 -7.84 2.56
CA ASN A 79 -2.61 -7.46 2.92
C ASN A 79 -1.66 -7.55 1.72
N TYR A 80 -0.57 -6.80 1.78
CA TYR A 80 0.52 -6.81 0.81
C TYR A 80 1.82 -6.36 1.50
N ILE A 81 2.95 -6.97 1.16
CA ILE A 81 4.27 -6.53 1.63
C ILE A 81 4.98 -5.89 0.45
N ASP A 82 5.24 -4.59 0.55
CA ASP A 82 6.05 -3.88 -0.42
C ASP A 82 7.54 -4.12 -0.14
N LYS A 83 8.24 -4.64 -1.14
CA LYS A 83 9.69 -4.88 -1.14
C LYS A 83 10.36 -4.23 -2.36
N SER A 84 9.75 -3.20 -2.96
CA SER A 84 10.21 -2.62 -4.22
C SER A 84 11.44 -1.73 -4.04
N ASN A 85 12.60 -2.34 -3.75
CA ASN A 85 13.89 -1.68 -3.57
C ASN A 85 13.84 -0.48 -2.60
N LEU A 86 13.11 -0.65 -1.50
CA LEU A 86 12.98 0.41 -0.51
C LEU A 86 14.31 0.63 0.22
N ILE A 87 14.58 1.87 0.58
CA ILE A 87 15.79 2.25 1.31
C ILE A 87 15.40 2.51 2.77
N ASN A 88 16.08 1.84 3.70
CA ASN A 88 15.83 2.03 5.12
C ASN A 88 16.05 3.49 5.55
N GLY A 89 15.11 4.03 6.31
CA GLY A 89 15.14 5.43 6.75
C GLY A 89 14.49 6.43 5.78
N GLU A 90 14.20 6.03 4.54
CA GLU A 90 13.49 6.89 3.58
C GLU A 90 11.97 6.79 3.75
N THR A 91 11.26 7.90 3.52
CA THR A 91 9.80 7.94 3.64
C THR A 91 9.13 7.58 2.33
N TYR A 92 8.19 6.64 2.38
CA TYR A 92 7.38 6.22 1.24
C TYR A 92 5.90 6.46 1.50
N TYR A 93 5.16 6.67 0.42
CA TYR A 93 3.77 7.09 0.44
C TYR A 93 2.91 6.10 -0.33
N TYR A 94 1.79 5.73 0.27
CA TYR A 94 0.92 4.68 -0.25
C TYR A 94 -0.52 5.13 -0.29
N LYS A 95 -1.22 4.68 -1.31
CA LYS A 95 -2.68 4.76 -1.40
C LYS A 95 -3.21 3.51 -2.09
N ILE A 96 -4.45 3.16 -1.75
CA ILE A 96 -5.10 1.97 -2.26
C ILE A 96 -6.50 2.30 -2.78
N ALA A 97 -6.91 1.64 -3.86
CA ALA A 97 -8.27 1.67 -4.35
C ALA A 97 -8.79 0.24 -4.53
N ALA A 98 -10.07 0.03 -4.24
CA ALA A 98 -10.76 -1.18 -4.65
C ALA A 98 -11.00 -1.14 -6.17
N THR A 99 -10.94 -2.29 -6.82
CA THR A 99 -11.18 -2.44 -8.26
C THR A 99 -12.35 -3.39 -8.51
N ASP A 100 -13.08 -3.17 -9.60
CA ASP A 100 -13.97 -4.17 -10.19
C ASP A 100 -13.44 -4.60 -11.59
N SER A 101 -14.24 -5.36 -12.34
CA SER A 101 -13.86 -5.85 -13.67
C SER A 101 -13.70 -4.76 -14.74
N ARG A 102 -14.11 -3.52 -14.46
CA ARG A 102 -14.20 -2.42 -15.43
C ARG A 102 -13.45 -1.18 -14.97
N PHE A 103 -13.40 -0.90 -13.66
CA PHE A 103 -12.94 0.36 -13.12
C PHE A 103 -12.15 0.23 -11.82
N THR A 104 -11.31 1.23 -11.59
CA THR A 104 -10.68 1.49 -10.29
C THR A 104 -11.54 2.51 -9.53
N GLY A 105 -11.86 2.19 -8.27
CA GLY A 105 -12.61 3.04 -7.37
C GLY A 105 -11.85 4.29 -6.93
N ARG A 106 -12.37 4.97 -5.91
CA ARG A 106 -11.64 6.10 -5.29
C ARG A 106 -10.45 5.57 -4.50
N PHE A 107 -9.33 6.29 -4.54
CA PHE A 107 -8.20 5.99 -3.67
C PHE A 107 -8.47 6.43 -2.23
N SER A 108 -7.86 5.71 -1.29
CA SER A 108 -7.72 6.12 0.10
C SER A 108 -6.97 7.45 0.21
N PRO A 109 -7.04 8.12 1.39
CA PRO A 109 -6.01 9.08 1.77
C PRO A 109 -4.61 8.47 1.62
N ILE A 110 -3.62 9.32 1.40
CA ILE A 110 -2.22 8.93 1.34
C ILE A 110 -1.74 8.67 2.77
N LEU A 111 -1.14 7.51 2.99
CA LEU A 111 -0.41 7.17 4.21
C LEU A 111 1.08 7.10 3.94
N GLN A 112 1.89 7.36 4.96
CA GLN A 112 3.34 7.25 4.86
C GLN A 112 3.89 6.17 5.79
N ALA A 113 4.99 5.54 5.38
CA ALA A 113 5.74 4.62 6.20
C ALA A 113 7.24 4.71 5.91
N VAL A 114 8.06 4.27 6.86
CA VAL A 114 9.53 4.28 6.76
C VAL A 114 10.04 2.86 7.01
N PRO A 115 10.68 2.20 6.02
CA PRO A 115 11.26 0.90 6.22
C PRO A 115 12.48 1.01 7.14
N GLN A 116 12.73 -0.04 7.90
CA GLN A 116 13.83 -0.11 8.86
C GLN A 116 14.64 -1.37 8.64
N LEU A 117 15.85 -1.40 9.20
CA LEU A 117 16.64 -2.62 9.28
C LEU A 117 15.89 -3.65 10.11
N ALA A 118 15.88 -4.90 9.63
CA ALA A 118 15.42 -6.02 10.44
C ALA A 118 16.30 -6.11 11.71
N PRO A 119 15.71 -6.48 12.86
CA PRO A 119 16.51 -6.81 14.04
C PRO A 119 17.49 -7.96 13.72
N PRO A 120 18.68 -8.01 14.32
CA PRO A 120 19.60 -9.12 14.13
C PRO A 120 18.99 -10.46 14.55
N ASP A 121 19.20 -11.51 13.75
CA ASP A 121 18.81 -12.85 14.11
C ASP A 121 19.60 -13.34 15.34
N ASN A 122 18.93 -14.05 16.26
CA ASN A 122 19.53 -14.68 17.43
C ASN A 122 20.17 -13.73 18.47
N PHE A 123 19.48 -12.64 18.84
CA PHE A 123 19.87 -11.88 20.03
C PHE A 123 19.87 -12.79 21.28
N LYS A 124 21.06 -13.20 21.73
CA LYS A 124 21.28 -13.90 23.00
C LYS A 124 22.00 -12.95 23.95
N ALA A 125 21.33 -12.52 25.01
CA ALA A 125 22.01 -11.91 26.14
C ALA A 125 22.79 -13.00 26.88
N VAL A 126 24.12 -12.99 26.75
CA VAL A 126 25.00 -13.82 27.60
C VAL A 126 25.25 -13.04 28.87
N THR A 127 24.70 -13.49 29.99
CA THR A 127 25.06 -12.95 31.30
C THR A 127 26.44 -13.52 31.67
N GLY A 128 27.49 -12.72 31.50
CA GLY A 128 28.81 -13.03 32.07
C GLY A 128 28.78 -12.83 33.59
N ASP A 129 29.29 -13.80 34.33
CA ASP A 129 29.29 -13.84 35.79
C ASP A 129 29.90 -12.56 36.42
N GLU A 130 29.15 -12.02 37.39
CA GLU A 130 29.53 -11.12 38.51
C GLU A 130 30.37 -9.84 38.29
N SER A 131 30.55 -9.35 37.06
CA SER A 131 30.87 -7.93 36.83
C SER A 131 30.34 -7.56 35.46
N ALA A 132 29.10 -7.06 35.42
CA ALA A 132 28.30 -6.90 34.22
C ALA A 132 28.98 -6.07 33.12
N SER A 133 29.80 -6.72 32.30
CA SER A 133 30.15 -6.31 30.95
C SER A 133 29.20 -7.04 30.01
N ILE A 134 28.42 -6.29 29.24
CA ILE A 134 27.57 -6.85 28.19
C ILE A 134 28.43 -6.90 26.93
N ASP A 135 28.93 -8.09 26.59
CA ASP A 135 29.61 -8.32 25.31
C ASP A 135 28.55 -8.45 24.21
N LEU A 136 28.42 -7.39 23.41
CA LEU A 136 27.51 -7.34 22.26
C LEU A 136 28.26 -7.84 21.02
N SER A 137 27.95 -9.06 20.55
CA SER A 137 28.49 -9.61 19.30
C SER A 137 27.40 -9.76 18.23
N TRP A 138 27.59 -9.14 17.07
CA TRP A 138 26.69 -9.25 15.91
C TRP A 138 27.47 -9.65 14.65
N THR A 139 26.92 -10.57 13.87
CA THR A 139 27.33 -10.81 12.48
C THR A 139 26.56 -9.84 11.59
N SER A 140 27.23 -8.85 11.01
CA SER A 140 26.60 -7.80 10.20
C SER A 140 25.74 -8.37 9.07
N VAL A 141 24.50 -7.88 8.96
CA VAL A 141 23.68 -8.05 7.75
C VAL A 141 24.16 -7.03 6.69
N VAL A 142 24.26 -7.47 5.44
CA VAL A 142 24.64 -6.64 4.28
C VAL A 142 23.82 -5.33 4.27
N GLY A 143 24.51 -4.19 4.34
CA GLY A 143 23.91 -2.85 4.19
C GLY A 143 23.81 -1.97 5.44
N ALA A 144 24.28 -2.39 6.62
CA ALA A 144 24.25 -1.55 7.83
C ALA A 144 25.38 -0.50 7.85
N THR A 145 25.09 0.75 7.48
CA THR A 145 25.96 1.92 7.75
C THR A 145 25.57 2.58 9.08
N GLY A 146 26.21 2.16 10.17
CA GLY A 146 26.29 2.94 11.42
C GLY A 146 25.75 2.24 12.67
N SER A 147 26.65 1.89 13.58
CA SER A 147 26.32 1.52 14.96
C SER A 147 26.27 2.78 15.84
N ARG A 148 25.21 2.94 16.64
CA ARG A 148 25.19 3.87 17.78
C ARG A 148 25.26 3.04 19.06
N THR A 149 26.39 3.09 19.74
CA THR A 149 26.53 2.69 21.14
C THR A 149 25.98 3.80 22.04
N ARG A 150 25.25 3.44 23.08
CA ARG A 150 24.99 4.29 24.24
C ARG A 150 25.49 3.57 25.48
#